data_AF-A0A972LH69-F1
#
_entry.id   AF-A0A972LH69-F1
#
_cell.length_a   1.000
_cell.length_b   1.000
_cell.length_c   1.000
_cell.angle_alpha   90.00
_cell.angle_beta   90.00
_cell.angle_gamma   90.00
#
_symmetry.space_group_name_H-M   'P 1'
#
loop_
_entity.id
_entity.type
_entity.pdbx_description
1 polymer ?
#
loop_
_entity_poly.entity_id
_entity_poly.type
_entity_poly.pdbx_seq_one_letter_code
_entity_poly.pdbx_strand_id
1 'polypeptide(L)'
;MTYTKSKVKEKYIPKSTRLLDQVRETLRYHHYPICTEKTYPQWILHFIKFNETRHPKLMGKAEIEGFLSHLTIRRKVAAATQKQAMHAILFLYQEVLRPPMEEKIAPIKSKKAKRLPTVLSQAEVSRMIKQLEGTHQLMAKLLYGSRLRLMEVVRLRVQDLDFYRGLLTCAMEREIKTVQPC
;
A
#
# COMPACT_ATOMS: atom_id res chain seq x y z
N MET A 1 15.37 -17.34 12.46
CA MET A 1 16.03 -16.12 11.94
C MET A 1 15.11 -14.93 12.12
N THR A 2 15.34 -14.18 13.19
CA THR A 2 14.63 -12.95 13.56
C THR A 2 15.09 -11.82 12.66
N TYR A 3 14.14 -11.12 12.02
CA TYR A 3 14.42 -10.06 11.06
C TYR A 3 14.78 -8.76 11.79
N THR A 4 16.04 -8.62 12.21
CA THR A 4 16.58 -7.36 12.75
C THR A 4 16.98 -6.48 11.57
N LYS A 5 16.19 -5.45 11.27
CA LYS A 5 16.56 -4.43 10.26
C LYS A 5 16.70 -3.08 10.93
N SER A 6 17.78 -2.93 11.68
CA SER A 6 18.38 -1.64 12.03
C SER A 6 19.04 -1.04 10.79
N LYS A 7 18.26 -0.32 9.97
CA LYS A 7 18.82 0.74 9.12
C LYS A 7 18.42 2.06 9.75
N VAL A 8 19.36 2.70 10.44
CA VAL A 8 19.23 4.11 10.83
C VAL A 8 19.17 4.89 9.52
N LYS A 9 17.96 5.21 9.06
CA LYS A 9 17.77 6.05 7.87
C LYS A 9 18.29 7.45 8.18
N GLU A 10 19.07 7.99 7.26
CA GLU A 10 19.56 9.36 7.36
C GLU A 10 18.42 10.35 7.55
N LYS A 11 18.67 11.32 8.42
CA LYS A 11 17.70 12.28 8.94
C LYS A 11 17.35 13.31 7.85
N TYR A 12 16.28 13.07 7.09
CA TYR A 12 15.72 14.14 6.25
C TYR A 12 15.00 15.16 7.14
N ILE A 13 15.33 16.44 6.96
CA ILE A 13 14.65 17.57 7.59
C ILE A 13 13.81 18.22 6.49
N PRO A 14 12.46 18.16 6.59
CA PRO A 14 11.61 18.72 5.56
C PRO A 14 11.68 20.26 5.57
N LYS A 15 11.65 20.86 4.37
CA LYS A 15 11.81 22.31 4.18
C LYS A 15 10.46 23.05 4.22
N SER A 16 9.36 22.34 3.97
CA SER A 16 8.01 22.89 3.95
C SER A 16 7.49 23.33 5.34
N THR A 17 6.67 24.39 5.37
CA THR A 17 6.03 24.92 6.60
C THR A 17 4.79 24.11 7.02
N ARG A 18 4.06 23.53 6.06
CA ARG A 18 2.83 22.76 6.32
C ARG A 18 3.16 21.30 6.63
N LEU A 19 2.56 20.75 7.69
CA LEU A 19 2.78 19.37 8.14
C LEU A 19 2.51 18.32 7.03
N LEU A 20 1.45 18.50 6.25
CA LEU A 20 1.12 17.55 5.17
C LEU A 20 2.14 17.57 4.04
N ASP A 21 2.74 18.73 3.76
CA ASP A 21 3.78 18.86 2.74
C ASP A 21 5.12 18.29 3.26
N GLN A 22 5.42 18.47 4.54
CA GLN A 22 6.54 17.78 5.20
C GLN A 22 6.45 16.25 5.11
N VAL A 23 5.23 15.69 5.25
CA VAL A 23 4.97 14.26 5.09
C VAL A 23 5.21 13.83 3.63
N ARG A 24 4.77 14.62 2.65
CA ARG A 24 4.99 14.30 1.23
C ARG A 24 6.47 14.35 0.87
N GLU A 25 7.20 15.34 1.36
CA GLU A 25 8.65 15.44 1.13
C GLU A 25 9.41 14.26 1.72
N THR A 26 9.11 13.89 2.98
CA THR A 26 9.74 12.72 3.62
C THR A 26 9.39 11.42 2.89
N LEU A 27 8.16 11.25 2.42
CA LEU A 27 7.77 10.10 1.60
C LEU A 27 8.55 10.03 0.28
N ARG A 28 8.74 11.17 -0.40
CA ARG A 28 9.53 11.25 -1.64
C ARG A 28 11.01 11.00 -1.40
N TYR A 29 11.58 11.54 -0.32
CA TYR A 29 12.96 11.30 0.07
C TYR A 29 13.24 9.80 0.31
N HIS A 30 12.31 9.10 0.95
CA HIS A 30 12.42 7.66 1.15
C HIS A 30 11.98 6.81 -0.05
N HIS A 31 11.74 7.42 -1.21
CA HIS A 31 11.29 6.75 -2.44
C HIS A 31 10.06 5.86 -2.24
N TYR A 32 9.12 6.27 -1.39
CA TYR A 32 7.88 5.52 -1.24
C TYR A 32 7.04 5.56 -2.53
N PRO A 33 6.27 4.49 -2.82
CA PRO A 33 5.35 4.50 -3.96
C PRO A 33 4.35 5.65 -3.89
N ILE A 34 4.00 6.22 -5.04
CA ILE A 34 3.02 7.31 -5.18
C ILE A 34 1.66 7.01 -4.53
N CYS A 35 1.25 5.74 -4.50
CA CYS A 35 0.01 5.32 -3.83
C CYS A 35 0.06 5.63 -2.33
N THR A 36 1.23 5.42 -1.69
CA THR A 36 1.47 5.73 -0.29
C THR A 36 1.44 7.23 -0.04
N GLU A 37 2.02 8.03 -0.93
CA GLU A 37 1.97 9.50 -0.89
C GLU A 37 0.54 10.05 -0.93
N LYS A 38 -0.38 9.36 -1.62
CA LYS A 38 -1.80 9.73 -1.62
C LYS A 38 -2.52 9.31 -0.34
N THR A 39 -2.29 8.07 0.11
CA THR A 39 -3.08 7.52 1.22
C THR A 39 -2.63 8.00 2.61
N TYR A 40 -1.34 8.18 2.84
CA TYR A 40 -0.84 8.52 4.18
C TYR A 40 -1.31 9.90 4.66
N PRO A 41 -1.19 10.98 3.86
CA PRO A 41 -1.73 12.29 4.23
C PRO A 41 -3.23 12.28 4.51
N GLN A 42 -4.00 11.44 3.80
CA GLN A 42 -5.43 11.29 4.05
C GLN A 42 -5.70 10.69 5.43
N TRP A 43 -4.99 9.63 5.83
CA TRP A 43 -5.14 9.05 7.16
C TRP A 43 -4.69 9.99 8.28
N ILE A 44 -3.61 10.73 8.06
CA ILE A 44 -3.11 11.74 9.00
C ILE A 44 -4.15 12.86 9.18
N LEU A 45 -4.78 13.32 8.09
CA LEU A 45 -5.85 14.32 8.18
C LEU A 45 -7.06 13.78 8.96
N HIS A 46 -7.45 12.52 8.76
CA HIS A 46 -8.53 11.90 9.53
C HIS A 46 -8.20 11.79 11.02
N PHE A 47 -6.94 11.49 11.36
CA PHE A 47 -6.47 11.46 12.74
C PHE A 47 -6.52 12.84 13.39
N ILE A 48 -6.02 13.87 12.70
CA ILE A 48 -6.06 15.26 13.19
C ILE A 48 -7.51 15.74 13.41
N LYS A 49 -8.41 15.42 12.47
CA LYS A 49 -9.83 15.76 12.59
C LYS A 49 -10.53 15.04 13.74
N PHE A 50 -10.12 13.81 14.05
CA PHE A 50 -10.68 13.06 15.17
C PHE A 50 -10.31 13.68 16.53
N ASN A 51 -9.10 14.25 16.64
CA ASN A 51 -8.62 14.89 17.86
C ASN A 51 -8.81 16.42 17.85
N GLU A 52 -9.92 16.90 17.28
CA GLU A 52 -10.33 18.31 17.30
C GLU A 52 -9.27 19.28 16.74
N THR A 53 -8.50 18.86 15.73
CA THR A 53 -7.45 19.66 15.09
C THR A 53 -6.28 20.06 15.98
N ARG A 54 -6.10 19.39 17.13
CA ARG A 54 -4.90 19.56 17.96
C ARG A 54 -3.64 19.15 17.18
N HIS A 55 -2.51 19.77 17.50
CA HIS A 55 -1.25 19.47 16.82
C HIS A 55 -0.73 18.06 17.22
N PRO A 56 -0.35 17.17 16.28
CA PRO A 56 0.10 15.81 16.59
C PRO A 56 1.30 15.68 17.55
N LYS A 57 2.08 16.75 17.73
CA LYS A 57 3.17 16.81 18.74
C LYS A 57 2.66 16.70 20.18
N LEU A 58 1.44 17.15 20.43
CA LEU A 58 0.82 17.17 21.76
C LEU A 58 0.01 15.90 22.03
N MET A 59 0.05 14.93 21.11
CA MET A 59 -0.70 13.68 21.17
C MET A 59 0.28 12.52 21.31
N GLY A 60 -0.07 11.56 22.15
CA GLY A 60 0.72 10.38 22.41
C GLY A 60 -0.01 9.11 22.00
N LYS A 61 0.30 8.04 22.72
CA LYS A 61 -0.23 6.69 22.46
C LYS A 61 -1.74 6.60 22.68
N ALA A 62 -2.28 7.28 23.68
CA ALA A 62 -3.70 7.21 24.03
C ALA A 62 -4.60 7.67 22.89
N GLU A 63 -4.23 8.77 22.22
CA GLU A 63 -4.96 9.29 21.07
C GLU A 63 -4.87 8.37 19.85
N ILE A 64 -3.71 7.74 19.64
CA ILE A 64 -3.52 6.78 18.54
C ILE A 64 -4.39 5.54 18.76
N GLU A 65 -4.37 4.96 19.97
CA GLU A 65 -5.20 3.80 20.31
C GLU A 65 -6.69 4.14 20.30
N GLY A 66 -7.07 5.34 20.76
CA GLY A 66 -8.44 5.86 20.70
C GLY A 66 -8.94 5.97 19.26
N PHE A 67 -8.13 6.55 18.36
CA PHE A 67 -8.48 6.66 16.94
C PHE A 67 -8.62 5.29 16.27
N LEU A 68 -7.66 4.38 16.48
CA LEU A 68 -7.69 3.04 15.88
C LEU A 68 -8.85 2.18 16.42
N SER A 69 -9.21 2.36 17.69
CA SER A 69 -10.38 1.73 18.29
C SER A 69 -11.68 2.32 17.73
N HIS A 70 -11.76 3.65 17.55
CA HIS A 70 -12.89 4.31 16.91
C HIS A 70 -13.11 3.81 15.46
N LEU A 71 -12.04 3.61 14.67
CA LEU A 71 -12.13 3.03 13.33
C LEU A 71 -12.72 1.61 13.34
N THR A 72 -12.41 0.83 14.37
CA THR A 72 -12.85 -0.56 14.49
C THR A 72 -14.29 -0.65 15.00
N ILE A 73 -14.62 0.10 16.06
CA ILE A 73 -15.92 0.04 16.74
C ILE A 73 -16.98 0.80 15.95
N ARG A 74 -16.75 2.08 15.65
CA ARG A 74 -17.77 2.93 15.01
C ARG A 74 -17.82 2.77 13.50
N ARG A 75 -16.65 2.71 12.83
CA ARG A 75 -16.58 2.62 11.35
C ARG A 75 -16.52 1.17 10.82
N LYS A 76 -16.42 0.15 11.68
CA LYS A 76 -16.39 -1.28 11.32
C LYS A 76 -15.41 -1.58 10.16
N VAL A 77 -14.26 -0.93 10.20
CA VAL A 77 -13.25 -0.97 9.15
C VAL A 77 -12.56 -2.34 9.10
N ALA A 78 -12.16 -2.78 7.90
CA ALA A 78 -11.42 -4.04 7.73
C ALA A 78 -10.02 -3.97 8.37
N ALA A 79 -9.48 -5.11 8.80
CA ALA A 79 -8.16 -5.18 9.43
C ALA A 79 -7.03 -4.62 8.54
N ALA A 80 -7.11 -4.81 7.22
CA ALA A 80 -6.12 -4.27 6.28
C ALA A 80 -6.12 -2.73 6.27
N THR A 81 -7.30 -2.12 6.28
CA THR A 81 -7.47 -0.67 6.29
C THR A 81 -7.07 -0.06 7.63
N GLN A 82 -7.39 -0.72 8.76
CA GLN A 82 -6.90 -0.32 10.08
C GLN A 82 -5.37 -0.34 10.14
N LYS A 83 -4.76 -1.40 9.60
CA LYS A 83 -3.30 -1.54 9.52
C LYS A 83 -2.68 -0.44 8.67
N GLN A 84 -3.31 -0.07 7.55
CA GLN A 84 -2.86 1.04 6.71
C GLN A 84 -2.89 2.38 7.45
N ALA A 85 -3.97 2.66 8.18
CA ALA A 85 -4.06 3.85 9.03
C ALA A 85 -2.99 3.87 10.13
N MET A 86 -2.78 2.73 10.80
CA MET A 86 -1.75 2.58 11.83
C MET A 86 -0.35 2.85 11.28
N HIS A 87 0.00 2.32 10.10
CA HIS A 87 1.30 2.58 9.48
C HIS A 87 1.48 4.05 9.07
N ALA A 88 0.43 4.71 8.58
CA ALA A 88 0.49 6.13 8.25
C ALA A 88 0.77 7.01 9.48
N ILE A 89 0.13 6.70 10.61
CA ILE A 89 0.33 7.40 11.88
C ILE A 89 1.72 7.10 12.44
N LEU A 90 2.14 5.83 12.44
CA LEU A 90 3.46 5.44 12.90
C LEU A 90 4.57 6.12 12.09
N PHE A 91 4.39 6.23 10.76
CA PHE A 91 5.30 6.97 9.88
C PHE A 91 5.42 8.45 10.28
N LEU A 92 4.29 9.11 10.58
CA LEU A 92 4.28 10.50 11.04
C LEU A 92 5.11 10.68 12.33
N TYR A 93 4.95 9.79 13.30
CA TYR A 93 5.69 9.88 14.57
C TYR A 93 7.15 9.47 14.45
N GLN A 94 7.47 8.42 13.68
CA GLN A 94 8.85 7.92 13.57
C GLN A 94 9.72 8.75 12.65
N GLU A 95 9.21 9.21 11.50
CA GLU A 95 10.05 9.81 10.46
C GLU A 95 9.97 11.35 10.47
N VAL A 96 8.80 11.92 10.81
CA VAL A 96 8.55 13.38 10.77
C VAL A 96 8.69 14.05 12.13
N LEU A 97 7.96 13.58 13.15
CA LEU A 97 7.89 14.26 14.45
C LEU A 97 9.00 13.84 15.41
N ARG A 98 9.46 12.58 15.34
CA ARG A 98 10.49 11.97 16.18
C ARG A 98 10.40 12.28 17.70
N PRO A 99 9.23 12.19 18.36
CA PRO A 99 9.22 12.14 19.82
C PRO A 99 9.77 10.79 20.30
N PRO A 100 10.32 10.70 21.52
CA PRO A 100 10.67 9.42 22.13
C PRO A 100 9.38 8.64 22.42
N MET A 101 8.94 7.81 21.47
CA MET A 101 7.88 6.82 21.73
C MET A 101 8.53 5.52 22.19
N GLU A 102 8.66 5.36 23.51
CA GLU A 102 9.25 4.18 24.13
C GLU A 102 8.26 3.01 24.27
N GLU A 103 6.95 3.27 24.11
CA GLU A 103 5.91 2.28 24.38
C GLU A 103 5.33 1.61 23.14
N LYS A 104 5.15 0.28 23.23
CA LYS A 104 4.42 -0.51 22.24
C LYS A 104 2.95 -0.09 22.20
N ILE A 105 2.47 0.27 21.01
CA ILE A 105 1.07 0.59 20.72
C ILE A 105 0.31 -0.72 20.53
N ALA A 106 -0.75 -0.96 21.31
CA ALA A 106 -1.53 -2.20 21.29
C ALA A 106 -3.01 -1.92 21.00
N PRO A 107 -3.36 -1.51 19.77
CA PRO A 107 -4.75 -1.20 19.43
C PRO A 107 -5.60 -2.47 19.31
N ILE A 108 -6.90 -2.34 19.58
CA ILE A 108 -7.89 -3.41 19.37
C ILE A 108 -7.95 -3.72 17.86
N LYS A 109 -7.54 -4.94 17.49
CA LYS A 109 -7.52 -5.37 16.08
C LYS A 109 -8.94 -5.63 15.57
N SER A 110 -9.23 -5.17 14.37
CA SER A 110 -10.46 -5.53 13.66
C SER A 110 -10.52 -7.04 13.41
N LYS A 111 -11.61 -7.67 13.86
CA LYS A 111 -11.89 -9.11 13.70
C LYS A 111 -12.67 -9.44 12.42
N LYS A 112 -12.79 -8.51 11.46
CA LYS A 112 -13.58 -8.73 10.24
C LYS A 112 -13.01 -9.91 9.44
N ALA A 113 -13.86 -10.90 9.15
CA ALA A 113 -13.49 -12.09 8.41
C ALA A 113 -12.92 -11.74 7.02
N LYS A 114 -11.84 -12.43 6.63
CA LYS A 114 -11.30 -12.33 5.27
C LYS A 114 -12.30 -13.00 4.33
N ARG A 115 -12.72 -12.28 3.28
CA ARG A 115 -13.51 -12.90 2.20
C ARG A 115 -12.58 -13.83 1.43
N LEU A 116 -13.02 -15.06 1.22
CA LEU A 116 -12.33 -16.00 0.35
C LEU A 116 -12.39 -15.46 -1.09
N PRO A 117 -11.30 -15.54 -1.87
CA PRO A 117 -11.33 -15.13 -3.25
C PRO A 117 -12.26 -16.06 -4.03
N THR A 118 -13.26 -15.51 -4.70
CA THR A 118 -14.09 -16.24 -5.65
C THR A 118 -13.32 -16.34 -6.97
N VAL A 119 -13.13 -17.56 -7.47
CA VAL A 119 -12.49 -17.81 -8.76
C VAL A 119 -13.55 -18.00 -9.84
N LEU A 120 -13.28 -17.47 -11.03
CA LEU A 120 -14.12 -17.70 -12.21
C LEU A 120 -13.82 -19.07 -12.82
N SER A 121 -14.85 -19.73 -13.34
CA SER A 121 -14.69 -20.95 -14.15
C SER A 121 -14.10 -20.63 -15.52
N GLN A 122 -13.47 -21.62 -16.16
CA GLN A 122 -12.88 -21.46 -17.50
C GLN A 122 -13.92 -21.01 -18.54
N ALA A 123 -15.17 -21.49 -18.43
CA ALA A 123 -16.27 -21.11 -19.32
C ALA A 123 -16.71 -19.65 -19.13
N GLU A 124 -16.71 -19.13 -17.91
CA GLU A 124 -16.99 -17.71 -17.63
C GLU A 124 -15.89 -16.80 -18.15
N VAL A 125 -14.62 -17.19 -17.96
CA VAL A 125 -13.47 -16.43 -18.50
C VAL A 125 -13.54 -16.35 -20.02
N SER A 126 -13.82 -17.47 -20.71
CA SER A 126 -13.95 -17.49 -22.17
C SER A 126 -15.07 -16.56 -22.66
N ARG A 127 -16.24 -16.59 -21.99
CA ARG A 127 -17.35 -15.68 -22.31
C ARG A 127 -16.98 -14.21 -22.10
N MET A 128 -16.29 -13.90 -21.00
CA MET A 128 -15.85 -12.54 -20.68
C MET A 128 -14.85 -12.02 -21.71
N ILE A 129 -13.83 -12.81 -22.09
CA ILE A 129 -12.81 -12.40 -23.08
C ILE A 129 -13.43 -12.17 -24.45
N LYS A 130 -14.45 -12.94 -24.84
CA LYS A 130 -15.16 -12.76 -26.12
C LYS A 130 -15.92 -11.43 -26.22
N GLN A 131 -16.33 -10.84 -25.10
CA GLN A 131 -17.02 -9.55 -25.07
C GLN A 131 -16.06 -8.35 -25.03
N LEU A 132 -14.75 -8.59 -24.87
CA LEU A 132 -13.74 -7.54 -24.87
C LEU A 132 -13.14 -7.38 -26.26
N GLU A 133 -12.88 -6.13 -26.64
CA GLU A 133 -12.29 -5.76 -27.93
C GLU A 133 -10.99 -4.96 -27.77
N GLY A 134 -10.15 -5.02 -28.81
CA GLY A 134 -8.89 -4.27 -28.90
C GLY A 134 -7.89 -4.58 -27.79
N THR A 135 -7.27 -3.54 -27.24
CA THR A 135 -6.17 -3.64 -26.26
C THR A 135 -6.59 -4.33 -24.96
N HIS A 136 -7.83 -4.13 -24.51
CA HIS A 136 -8.35 -4.75 -23.29
C HIS A 136 -8.46 -6.27 -23.42
N GLN A 137 -8.78 -6.77 -24.62
CA GLN A 137 -8.81 -8.21 -24.87
C GLN A 137 -7.41 -8.83 -24.75
N LEU A 138 -6.39 -8.18 -25.31
CA LEU A 138 -5.00 -8.61 -25.19
C LEU A 138 -4.55 -8.61 -23.73
N MET A 139 -4.84 -7.52 -22.99
CA MET A 139 -4.52 -7.44 -21.56
C MET A 139 -5.20 -8.53 -20.74
N ALA A 140 -6.47 -8.84 -21.02
CA ALA A 140 -7.20 -9.92 -20.33
C ALA A 140 -6.60 -11.30 -20.62
N LYS A 141 -6.22 -11.58 -21.87
CA LYS A 141 -5.53 -12.82 -22.25
C LYS A 141 -4.18 -12.95 -21.57
N LEU A 142 -3.39 -11.86 -21.53
CA LEU A 142 -2.11 -11.84 -20.83
C LEU A 142 -2.30 -12.08 -19.32
N LEU A 143 -3.22 -11.37 -18.66
CA LEU A 143 -3.50 -11.56 -17.23
C LEU A 143 -3.88 -13.01 -16.90
N TYR A 144 -4.74 -13.62 -17.72
CA TYR A 144 -5.18 -15.00 -17.53
C TYR A 144 -4.08 -16.03 -17.79
N GLY A 145 -3.37 -15.90 -18.92
CA GLY A 145 -2.35 -16.88 -19.34
C GLY A 145 -1.03 -16.78 -18.57
N SER A 146 -0.60 -15.56 -18.22
CA SER A 146 0.72 -15.34 -17.61
C SER A 146 0.70 -15.13 -16.09
N ARG A 147 -0.49 -15.16 -15.46
CA ARG A 147 -0.69 -14.94 -14.02
C ARG A 147 -0.05 -13.64 -13.49
N LEU A 148 0.06 -12.65 -14.37
CA LEU A 148 0.57 -11.33 -14.02
C LEU A 148 -0.49 -10.55 -13.23
N ARG A 149 -0.03 -9.63 -12.38
CA ARG A 149 -0.89 -8.65 -11.73
C ARG A 149 -1.23 -7.54 -12.72
N LEU A 150 -2.36 -6.87 -12.50
CA LEU A 150 -2.81 -5.75 -13.34
C LEU A 150 -1.70 -4.71 -13.59
N MET A 151 -1.02 -4.29 -12.53
CA MET A 151 0.04 -3.28 -12.65
C MET A 151 1.30 -3.79 -13.36
N GLU A 152 1.52 -5.10 -13.43
CA GLU A 152 2.63 -5.70 -14.18
C GLU A 152 2.32 -5.63 -15.69
N VAL A 153 1.09 -5.99 -16.10
CA VAL A 153 0.66 -5.89 -17.51
C VAL A 153 0.61 -4.45 -18.00
N VAL A 154 0.12 -3.51 -17.20
CA VAL A 154 0.03 -2.09 -17.58
C VAL A 154 1.41 -1.44 -17.75
N ARG A 155 2.45 -1.94 -17.07
CA ARG A 155 3.81 -1.39 -17.11
C ARG A 155 4.75 -2.16 -18.04
N LEU A 156 4.25 -3.18 -18.73
CA LEU A 156 5.03 -4.01 -19.64
C LEU A 156 5.59 -3.14 -20.77
N ARG A 157 6.89 -3.29 -21.04
CA ARG A 157 7.57 -2.59 -22.14
C ARG A 157 7.86 -3.56 -23.28
N VAL A 158 8.09 -3.04 -24.48
CA VAL A 158 8.40 -3.85 -25.67
C VAL A 158 9.66 -4.70 -25.47
N GLN A 159 10.64 -4.18 -24.72
CA GLN A 159 11.87 -4.89 -24.36
C GLN A 159 11.66 -6.12 -23.46
N ASP A 160 10.51 -6.20 -22.77
CA ASP A 160 10.21 -7.27 -21.81
C ASP A 160 9.60 -8.51 -22.50
N LEU A 161 9.32 -8.41 -23.80
CA LEU A 161 8.73 -9.44 -24.66
C LEU A 161 9.84 -10.17 -25.43
N ASP A 162 10.05 -11.45 -25.12
CA ASP A 162 10.90 -12.33 -25.94
C ASP A 162 10.01 -13.22 -26.81
N PHE A 163 9.81 -12.82 -28.06
CA PHE A 163 9.00 -13.56 -29.03
C PHE A 163 9.65 -14.89 -29.46
N TYR A 164 10.97 -15.02 -29.35
CA TYR A 164 11.68 -16.24 -29.77
C TYR A 164 11.47 -17.37 -28.77
N ARG A 165 11.50 -17.04 -27.48
CA ARG A 165 11.30 -18.01 -26.39
C ARG A 165 9.85 -18.06 -25.88
N GLY A 166 9.00 -17.17 -26.38
CA GLY A 166 7.66 -16.93 -25.85
C GLY A 166 7.66 -16.39 -24.41
N LEU A 167 8.79 -15.89 -23.91
CA LEU A 167 8.93 -15.51 -22.50
C LEU A 167 8.53 -14.05 -22.27
N LEU A 168 7.88 -13.82 -21.13
CA LEU A 168 7.62 -12.48 -20.59
C LEU A 168 8.53 -12.25 -19.38
N THR A 169 9.31 -11.17 -19.41
CA THR A 169 10.21 -10.79 -18.32
C THR A 169 9.63 -9.59 -17.57
N CYS A 170 8.96 -9.83 -16.45
CA CYS A 170 8.46 -8.72 -15.62
C CYS A 170 9.45 -8.42 -14.50
N ALA A 171 10.04 -7.22 -14.53
CA ALA A 171 10.89 -6.73 -13.45
C ALA A 171 10.04 -5.99 -12.39
N MET A 172 9.72 -6.67 -11.30
CA MET A 172 9.48 -5.99 -10.03
C MET A 172 10.83 -5.87 -9.32
N GLU A 173 10.99 -4.84 -8.49
CA GLU A 173 12.24 -4.43 -7.82
C GLU A 173 12.99 -5.54 -7.05
N ARG A 174 12.48 -6.79 -6.98
CA ARG A 174 13.18 -7.97 -6.43
C ARG A 174 12.91 -9.35 -7.07
N GLU A 175 12.09 -9.52 -8.10
CA GLU A 175 11.87 -10.86 -8.70
C GLU A 175 11.62 -10.78 -10.20
N ILE A 176 12.46 -11.47 -10.97
CA ILE A 176 12.25 -11.73 -12.40
C ILE A 176 11.35 -12.96 -12.50
N LYS A 177 10.12 -12.78 -12.98
CA LYS A 177 9.26 -13.91 -13.34
C LYS A 177 9.50 -14.23 -14.80
N THR A 178 10.07 -15.38 -15.08
CA THR A 178 10.02 -16.00 -16.41
C THR A 178 8.71 -16.77 -16.50
N VAL A 179 7.77 -16.26 -17.29
CA VAL A 179 6.51 -16.98 -17.53
C VAL A 179 6.58 -17.63 -18.89
N GLN A 180 6.57 -18.97 -18.92
CA GLN A 180 6.37 -19.72 -20.15
C GLN A 180 4.87 -19.75 -20.48
N PRO A 181 4.47 -19.43 -21.71
CA PRO A 181 3.12 -19.63 -22.18
C PRO A 181 2.86 -21.15 -22.28
N CYS A 182 1.74 -21.59 -21.72
CA CYS A 182 1.24 -22.95 -21.92
C CYS A 182 0.77 -23.15 -23.37
#